data_AF-A0A1E4GR91-F1
#
_entry.id   AF-A0A1E4GR91-F1
#
_cell.length_a   1.000
_cell.length_b   1.000
_cell.length_c   1.000
_cell.angle_alpha   90.00
_cell.angle_beta   90.00
_cell.angle_gamma   90.00
#
_symmetry.space_group_name_H-M   'P 1'
#
loop_
_entity.id
_entity.type
_entity.pdbx_description
1 polymer ?
#
loop_
_entity_poly.entity_id
_entity_poly.type
_entity_poly.pdbx_seq_one_letter_code
_entity_poly.pdbx_strand_id
1 'polypeptide(L)'
;MADGSRQQFSRDWTVGEARLGWATAARSSLWARCACGREAVVDPRPWLDQGLSRQTLHDLEHRLRCVCGARQAALEIRGLAEAPGGGAGGIHVFR
;
A
#
# COMPACT_ATOMS: atom_id res chain seq x y z
N MET A 1 -36.02 -7.48 16.77
CA MET A 1 -34.77 -7.97 17.37
C MET A 1 -33.79 -8.23 16.22
N ALA A 2 -32.66 -7.52 16.20
CA ALA A 2 -31.42 -7.70 15.44
C ALA A 2 -31.43 -7.82 13.89
N ASP A 3 -31.36 -6.68 13.19
CA ASP A 3 -30.65 -6.56 11.90
C ASP A 3 -29.57 -5.48 12.07
N GLY A 4 -28.32 -5.88 12.21
CA GLY A 4 -27.26 -4.95 12.63
C GLY A 4 -25.88 -5.57 12.53
N SER A 5 -25.50 -6.11 11.38
CA SER A 5 -24.13 -6.65 11.22
C SER A 5 -23.75 -6.92 9.77
N ARG A 6 -23.99 -5.96 8.86
CA ARG A 6 -23.51 -6.08 7.47
C ARG A 6 -22.79 -4.86 6.91
N GLN A 7 -22.66 -3.79 7.68
CA GLN A 7 -22.09 -2.51 7.20
C GLN A 7 -20.90 -1.99 8.01
N GLN A 8 -20.17 -2.87 8.70
CA GLN A 8 -19.13 -2.45 9.66
C GLN A 8 -17.72 -2.99 9.41
N PHE A 9 -17.47 -3.68 8.29
CA PHE A 9 -16.13 -4.09 7.89
C PHE A 9 -15.29 -2.99 7.22
N SER A 10 -15.86 -1.78 7.07
CA SER A 10 -15.14 -0.59 6.61
C SER A 10 -14.59 0.27 7.76
N ARG A 11 -14.59 -0.24 9.01
CA ARG A 11 -13.99 0.47 10.14
C ARG A 11 -12.47 0.40 10.04
N ASP A 12 -11.91 1.49 9.55
CA ASP A 12 -10.72 2.12 10.13
C ASP A 12 -9.51 1.18 10.25
N TRP A 13 -9.07 0.63 9.12
CA TRP A 13 -7.71 0.11 9.08
C TRP A 13 -6.79 1.32 9.08
N THR A 14 -6.12 1.57 10.21
CA THR A 14 -4.94 2.42 10.25
C THR A 14 -3.98 1.91 9.19
N VAL A 15 -3.97 2.59 8.05
CA VAL A 15 -3.33 2.16 6.79
C VAL A 15 -1.84 1.85 7.01
N GLY A 16 -1.20 2.48 8.01
CA GLY A 16 0.18 2.22 8.39
C GLY A 16 0.43 0.93 9.20
N GLU A 17 -0.58 0.37 9.88
CA GLU A 17 -0.43 -0.77 10.80
C GLU A 17 -0.79 -2.12 10.16
N ALA A 18 -1.42 -2.10 8.98
CA ALA A 18 -1.70 -3.31 8.22
C ALA A 18 -0.38 -4.01 7.85
N ARG A 19 -0.31 -5.32 8.10
CA ARG A 19 0.84 -6.14 7.68
C ARG A 19 0.77 -6.41 6.19
N LEU A 20 1.92 -6.38 5.53
CA LEU A 20 2.04 -6.62 4.09
C LEU A 20 1.34 -7.92 3.66
N GLY A 21 1.56 -9.01 4.38
CA GLY A 21 0.99 -10.32 4.05
C GLY A 21 -0.54 -10.33 4.04
N TRP A 22 -1.17 -9.51 4.90
CA TRP A 22 -2.62 -9.41 4.95
C TRP A 22 -3.17 -8.53 3.82
N ALA A 23 -2.48 -7.42 3.51
CA ALA A 23 -2.82 -6.56 2.36
C ALA A 23 -2.80 -7.33 1.03
N THR A 24 -1.83 -8.23 0.87
CA THR A 24 -1.72 -9.07 -0.34
C THR A 24 -2.72 -10.23 -0.38
N ALA A 25 -3.12 -10.75 0.78
CA ALA A 25 -4.11 -11.83 0.87
C ALA A 25 -5.52 -11.37 0.43
N ALA A 26 -5.82 -10.08 0.60
CA ALA A 26 -7.09 -9.47 0.18
C ALA A 26 -7.19 -9.19 -1.33
N ARG A 27 -6.22 -9.64 -2.15
CA ARG A 27 -6.17 -9.39 -3.61
C ARG A 27 -6.17 -7.89 -3.94
N SER A 28 -5.65 -7.08 -3.03
CA SER A 28 -5.58 -5.62 -3.13
C SER A 28 -4.29 -5.18 -3.82
N SER A 29 -4.36 -4.03 -4.49
CA SER A 29 -3.17 -3.38 -5.06
C SER A 29 -2.53 -2.49 -4.01
N LEU A 30 -1.20 -2.53 -3.91
CA LEU A 30 -0.45 -1.57 -3.10
C LEU A 30 -0.09 -0.36 -3.93
N TRP A 31 -0.26 0.79 -3.33
CA TRP A 31 -0.04 2.09 -3.93
C TRP A 31 0.94 2.88 -3.09
N ALA A 32 1.93 3.46 -3.74
CA ALA A 32 2.81 4.42 -3.12
C ALA A 32 2.40 5.82 -3.55
N ARG A 33 2.32 6.74 -2.59
CA ARG A 33 2.11 8.17 -2.84
C ARG A 33 3.23 8.98 -2.20
N CYS A 34 3.89 9.77 -3.02
CA CYS A 34 4.91 10.70 -2.54
C CYS A 34 4.27 12.05 -2.21
N ALA A 35 4.85 12.77 -1.24
CA ALA A 35 4.46 14.16 -0.92
C ALA A 35 4.59 15.12 -2.11
N CYS A 36 5.39 14.78 -3.13
CA CYS A 36 5.47 15.56 -4.37
C CYS A 36 4.24 15.38 -5.30
N GLY A 37 3.24 14.60 -4.90
CA GLY A 37 2.03 14.34 -5.68
C GLY A 37 2.13 13.20 -6.70
N ARG A 38 3.28 12.50 -6.77
CA ARG A 38 3.42 11.31 -7.62
C ARG A 38 2.84 10.09 -6.92
N GLU A 39 2.22 9.23 -7.69
CA GLU A 39 1.69 7.95 -7.23
C GLU A 39 2.17 6.82 -8.15
N ALA A 40 2.36 5.63 -7.60
CA ALA A 40 2.72 4.44 -8.37
C ALA A 40 2.20 3.17 -7.72
N VAL A 41 1.85 2.17 -8.53
CA VAL A 41 1.53 0.84 -8.04
C VAL A 41 2.83 0.15 -7.64
N VAL A 42 2.86 -0.41 -6.44
CA VAL A 42 3.99 -1.16 -5.91
C VAL A 42 3.69 -2.65 -5.96
N ASP A 43 4.55 -3.42 -6.59
CA ASP A 43 4.44 -4.87 -6.54
C ASP A 43 4.99 -5.39 -5.20
N PRO A 44 4.20 -6.15 -4.42
CA PRO A 44 4.62 -6.67 -3.11
C PRO A 44 5.53 -7.90 -3.19
N ARG A 45 5.62 -8.59 -4.34
CA ARG A 45 6.39 -9.84 -4.48
C ARG A 45 7.84 -9.70 -4.03
N PRO A 46 8.62 -8.65 -4.38
CA PRO A 46 9.99 -8.51 -3.89
C PRO A 46 10.10 -8.46 -2.36
N TRP A 47 9.11 -7.92 -1.66
CA TRP A 47 9.09 -7.89 -0.20
C TRP A 47 8.64 -9.23 0.40
N LEU A 48 7.68 -9.90 -0.24
CA LEU A 48 7.23 -11.22 0.17
C LEU A 48 8.34 -12.28 0.02
N ASP A 49 9.08 -12.23 -1.10
CA ASP A 49 10.23 -13.11 -1.36
C ASP A 49 11.35 -12.92 -0.32
N GLN A 50 11.53 -11.68 0.17
CA GLN A 50 12.43 -11.34 1.28
C GLN A 50 11.90 -11.72 2.66
N GLY A 51 10.70 -12.30 2.77
CA GLY A 51 10.10 -12.67 4.05
C GLY A 51 9.54 -11.49 4.86
N LEU A 52 9.37 -10.31 4.25
CA LEU A 52 8.86 -9.09 4.90
C LEU A 52 7.33 -9.07 5.04
N SER A 53 6.66 -10.21 4.85
CA SER A 53 5.20 -10.35 4.96
C SER A 53 4.64 -9.94 6.34
N ARG A 54 5.46 -10.01 7.39
CA ARG A 54 5.10 -9.63 8.76
C ARG A 54 5.33 -8.14 9.06
N GLN A 55 6.07 -7.44 8.20
CA GLN A 55 6.31 -6.01 8.36
C GLN A 55 5.01 -5.24 8.10
N THR A 56 4.86 -4.13 8.79
CA THR A 56 3.77 -3.18 8.57
C THR A 56 4.04 -2.36 7.31
N LEU A 57 2.99 -1.84 6.68
CA LEU A 57 3.15 -0.95 5.53
C LEU A 57 4.02 0.26 5.89
N HIS A 58 3.84 0.85 7.08
CA HIS A 58 4.65 2.00 7.52
C HIS A 58 6.17 1.73 7.51
N ASP A 59 6.62 0.54 7.91
CA ASP A 59 8.04 0.18 7.86
C ASP A 59 8.56 0.09 6.40
N LEU A 60 7.70 -0.34 5.49
CA LEU A 60 8.02 -0.49 4.07
C LEU A 60 8.01 0.85 3.32
N GLU A 61 7.36 1.89 3.84
CA GLU A 61 7.34 3.24 3.26
C GLU A 61 8.75 3.82 3.11
N HIS A 62 9.64 3.53 4.06
CA HIS A 62 11.04 3.95 4.04
C HIS A 62 11.90 3.23 2.99
N ARG A 63 11.38 2.14 2.39
CA ARG A 63 12.03 1.35 1.34
C ARG A 63 11.61 1.81 -0.07
N LEU A 64 10.81 2.86 -0.16
CA LEU A 64 10.37 3.45 -1.41
C LEU A 64 11.19 4.70 -1.73
N ARG A 65 11.63 4.82 -2.98
CA ARG A 65 12.26 6.03 -3.50
C ARG A 65 11.40 6.62 -4.60
N CYS A 66 11.16 7.92 -4.50
CA CYS A 66 10.57 8.69 -5.58
C CYS A 66 11.67 9.31 -6.45
N VAL A 67 11.42 9.45 -7.75
CA VAL A 67 12.30 10.16 -8.70
C VAL A 67 12.46 11.65 -8.38
N CYS A 68 11.60 12.21 -7.53
CA CYS A 68 11.78 13.57 -7.00
C CYS A 68 12.92 13.67 -5.96
N GLY A 69 13.51 12.54 -5.53
CA GLY A 69 14.54 12.46 -4.49
C GLY A 69 14.01 12.11 -3.10
N ALA A 70 12.68 12.02 -2.93
CA ALA A 70 12.09 11.61 -1.66
C ALA A 70 12.48 10.17 -1.31
N ARG A 71 12.83 10.00 -0.03
CA ARG A 71 13.35 8.77 0.55
C ARG A 71 12.29 7.90 1.21
N GLN A 72 11.06 8.36 1.24
CA GLN A 72 9.90 7.57 1.65
C GLN A 72 8.71 7.95 0.77
N ALA A 73 7.77 7.02 0.65
CA ALA A 73 6.47 7.29 0.06
C ALA A 73 5.41 6.58 0.91
N ALA A 74 4.26 7.23 1.11
CA ALA A 74 3.16 6.67 1.87
C ALA A 74 2.59 5.45 1.13
N LEU A 75 2.30 4.38 1.85
CA LEU A 75 1.70 3.16 1.28
C LEU A 75 0.21 3.10 1.56
N GLU A 76 -0.57 2.87 0.52
CA GLU A 76 -2.03 2.75 0.56
C GLU A 76 -2.45 1.40 -0.02
N ILE A 77 -3.44 0.76 0.61
CA ILE A 77 -4.09 -0.44 0.07
C ILE A 77 -5.33 0.02 -0.69
N ARG A 78 -5.36 -0.17 -2.00
CA ARG A 78 -6.54 0.15 -2.82
C ARG A 78 -7.10 -1.08 -3.51
N GLY A 79 -8.42 -1.07 -3.72
CA GLY A 79 -9.09 -2.13 -4.46
C GLY A 79 -8.60 -2.16 -5.91
N LEU A 80 -8.52 -3.34 -6.50
CA LEU A 80 -8.08 -3.55 -7.89
C LEU A 80 -8.92 -2.75 -8.93
N ALA A 81 -10.11 -2.27 -8.55
CA ALA A 81 -11.02 -1.50 -9.38
C ALA A 81 -10.63 -0.01 -9.53
N GLU A 82 -9.77 0.52 -8.65
CA GLU A 82 -9.27 1.90 -8.74
C GLU A 82 -7.98 1.91 -9.56
N ALA A 83 -8.10 1.88 -10.89
CA ALA A 83 -6.97 2.12 -11.77
C ALA A 83 -6.61 3.63 -11.77
N PRO A 84 -5.31 4.00 -11.85
CA PRO A 84 -4.89 5.39 -11.74
C PRO A 84 -5.41 6.21 -12.92
N GLY A 85 -6.09 7.31 -12.61
CA GLY A 85 -6.65 8.24 -13.61
C GLY A 85 -5.60 9.04 -14.40
N GLY A 86 -4.31 8.96 -14.05
CA GLY A 86 -3.25 9.59 -14.83
C GLY A 86 -1.96 9.77 -14.03
N GLY A 87 -0.87 9.17 -14.51
CA GLY A 87 0.47 9.43 -13.97
C GLY A 87 1.00 8.41 -12.95
N ALA A 88 0.64 7.13 -13.09
CA ALA A 88 1.29 6.08 -12.32
C ALA A 88 2.76 5.94 -12.72
N GLY A 89 3.69 6.36 -11.87
CA GLY A 89 5.11 6.19 -12.13
C GLY A 89 6.06 7.08 -11.34
N GLY A 90 7.31 6.64 -11.26
CA GLY A 90 8.38 7.39 -10.61
C GLY A 90 8.53 7.11 -9.12
N ILE A 91 7.88 6.09 -8.56
CA ILE A 91 8.23 5.52 -7.26
C ILE A 91 8.65 4.07 -7.48
N HIS A 92 9.80 3.69 -6.93
CA HIS A 92 10.34 2.34 -7.03
C HIS A 92 10.80 1.85 -5.66
N VAL A 93 10.75 0.53 -5.48
CA VAL A 93 11.31 -0.15 -4.32
C VAL A 93 12.83 -0.18 -4.49
N PHE A 94 13.57 0.29 -3.47
CA PHE A 94 15.01 0.08 -3.42
C PHE A 94 15.33 -1.04 -2.44
N ARG A 95 16.33 -1.85 -2.80
CA ARG A 95 16.82 -2.99 -2.01
C ARG A 95 17.84 -2.55 -0.98
#